data_AF-A0A2D0IKP5-F1
#
_entry.id   AF-A0A2D0IKP5-F1
#
_cell.length_a   1.000
_cell.length_b   1.000
_cell.length_c   1.000
_cell.angle_alpha   90.00
_cell.angle_beta   90.00
_cell.angle_gamma   90.00
#
_symmetry.space_group_name_H-M   'P 1'
#
loop_
_entity.id
_entity.type
_entity.pdbx_description
1 polymer ?
#
loop_
_entity_poly.entity_id
_entity_poly.type
_entity_poly.pdbx_seq_one_letter_code
_entity_poly.pdbx_strand_id
1 'polypeptide(L)'
;MAIGISESITQPKVAIVAPPLSEGDINIRYLTPKNVHLSIAVSGGCCLAAACCFSGTVASHIYYSDRVNGNAIVRIEHLSGISEFSITHDGEHIKYASAPRNAQILMKGEFFIYNPSDELILSQAIPLDISSDPRLPIWSARGRW
;
A
#
# COMPACT_ATOMS: atom_id res chain seq x y z
N MET A 1 4.26 -8.87 -18.43
CA MET A 1 4.56 -7.56 -17.79
C MET A 1 5.10 -6.63 -18.87
N ALA A 2 4.54 -5.42 -19.03
CA ALA A 2 4.94 -4.44 -20.07
C ALA A 2 5.74 -3.25 -19.51
N ILE A 3 6.15 -3.31 -18.25
CA ILE A 3 6.98 -2.28 -17.61
C ILE A 3 8.46 -2.56 -17.87
N GLY A 4 9.20 -1.52 -18.28
CA GLY A 4 10.66 -1.56 -18.31
C GLY A 4 11.21 -1.68 -16.89
N ILE A 5 11.51 -2.92 -16.48
CA ILE A 5 11.94 -3.25 -15.11
C ILE A 5 13.18 -2.43 -14.69
N SER A 6 14.03 -2.05 -15.65
CA SER A 6 15.23 -1.24 -15.42
C SER A 6 14.95 0.18 -14.91
N GLU A 7 13.77 0.73 -15.18
CA GLU A 7 13.43 2.12 -14.82
C GLU A 7 12.55 2.22 -13.56
N SER A 8 11.96 1.10 -13.12
CA SER A 8 11.03 1.12 -11.98
C SER A 8 11.74 0.86 -10.66
N ILE A 9 11.72 1.86 -9.77
CA ILE A 9 12.22 1.72 -8.40
C ILE A 9 11.16 1.16 -7.43
N THR A 10 9.90 1.06 -7.85
CA THR A 10 8.78 0.67 -6.99
C THR A 10 8.05 -0.59 -7.45
N GLN A 11 8.19 -1.03 -8.70
CA GLN A 11 7.47 -2.18 -9.26
C GLN A 11 8.39 -3.09 -10.08
N PRO A 12 8.08 -4.40 -10.21
CA PRO A 12 7.02 -5.11 -9.49
C PRO A 12 7.34 -5.26 -8.00
N LYS A 13 6.31 -5.54 -7.20
CA LYS A 13 6.48 -5.97 -5.81
C LYS A 13 6.64 -7.48 -5.82
N VAL A 14 7.67 -7.98 -5.14
CA VAL A 14 7.96 -9.42 -5.08
C VAL A 14 7.46 -9.97 -3.75
N ALA A 15 6.90 -11.17 -3.79
CA ALA A 15 6.42 -11.89 -2.62
C ALA A 15 7.06 -13.28 -2.58
N ILE A 16 7.62 -13.65 -1.42
CA ILE A 16 7.97 -15.04 -1.12
C ILE A 16 6.83 -15.61 -0.30
N VAL A 17 6.28 -16.74 -0.73
CA VAL A 17 5.12 -17.38 -0.10
C VAL A 17 5.46 -18.76 0.42
N ALA A 18 4.79 -19.17 1.50
CA ALA A 18 4.96 -20.46 2.14
C ALA A 18 3.62 -20.93 2.76
N PRO A 19 3.49 -22.21 3.12
CA PRO A 19 2.35 -22.68 3.91
C PRO A 19 2.16 -21.83 5.19
N PRO A 20 0.92 -21.71 5.71
CA PRO A 20 0.68 -20.98 6.94
C PRO A 20 1.42 -21.61 8.12
N LEU A 21 1.84 -20.79 9.07
CA LEU A 21 2.55 -21.19 10.29
C LEU A 21 1.64 -21.16 11.53
N SER A 22 0.50 -20.51 11.44
CA SER A 22 -0.46 -20.29 12.52
C SER A 22 -1.88 -20.39 11.95
N GLU A 23 -2.79 -19.51 12.40
CA GLU A 23 -4.20 -19.51 12.04
C GLU A 23 -4.51 -18.92 10.65
N GLY A 24 -3.51 -18.54 9.85
CA GLY A 24 -3.74 -18.04 8.50
C GLY A 24 -3.92 -19.16 7.46
N ASP A 25 -4.08 -18.77 6.19
CA ASP A 25 -4.25 -19.70 5.08
C ASP A 25 -3.01 -19.75 4.16
N ILE A 26 -2.15 -18.73 4.23
CA ILE A 26 -0.86 -18.64 3.53
C ILE A 26 0.07 -17.66 4.24
N ASN A 27 1.38 -17.92 4.24
CA ASN A 27 2.40 -17.03 4.81
C ASN A 27 3.13 -16.24 3.71
N ILE A 28 3.48 -14.98 3.98
CA ILE A 28 4.20 -14.12 3.03
C ILE A 28 5.41 -13.40 3.67
N ARG A 29 6.45 -13.20 2.86
CA ARG A 29 7.41 -12.09 3.00
C ARG A 29 7.26 -11.16 1.78
N TYR A 30 6.77 -9.94 2.01
CA TYR A 30 6.45 -8.98 0.97
C TYR A 30 7.59 -7.96 0.80
N LEU A 31 8.12 -7.81 -0.40
CA LEU A 31 9.25 -6.91 -0.66
C LEU A 31 8.77 -5.61 -1.30
N THR A 32 9.19 -4.48 -0.72
CA THR A 32 9.12 -3.15 -1.32
C THR A 32 10.52 -2.75 -1.76
N PRO A 33 10.83 -2.84 -3.06
CA PRO A 33 11.83 -3.71 -3.68
C PRO A 33 13.17 -3.92 -2.95
N LYS A 34 13.60 -2.99 -2.11
CA LYS A 34 14.85 -3.03 -1.34
C LYS A 34 14.67 -3.56 0.10
N ASN A 35 13.45 -3.55 0.64
CA ASN A 35 13.18 -3.91 2.04
C ASN A 35 12.03 -4.91 2.16
N VAL A 36 12.06 -5.69 3.24
CA VAL A 36 10.91 -6.49 3.65
C VAL A 36 9.91 -5.57 4.35
N HIS A 37 8.68 -5.59 3.86
CA HIS A 37 7.55 -4.93 4.48
C HIS A 37 7.06 -5.81 5.65
N LEU A 38 6.91 -5.21 6.84
CA LEU A 38 6.54 -5.96 8.06
C LEU A 38 5.10 -6.52 7.98
N SER A 39 4.19 -5.77 7.36
CA SER A 39 2.84 -6.25 7.03
C SER A 39 2.75 -6.55 5.53
N ILE A 40 1.67 -6.15 4.86
CA ILE A 40 1.48 -6.26 3.41
C ILE A 40 0.77 -5.01 2.88
N ALA A 41 1.14 -4.55 1.67
CA ALA A 41 0.38 -3.49 1.00
C ALA A 41 -0.97 -4.05 0.52
N VAL A 42 -2.05 -3.24 0.61
CA VAL A 42 -3.41 -3.68 0.25
C VAL A 42 -3.47 -4.26 -1.17
N SER A 43 -2.86 -3.59 -2.15
CA SER A 43 -2.81 -4.07 -3.53
C SER A 43 -2.04 -5.39 -3.67
N GLY A 44 -0.95 -5.56 -2.92
CA GLY A 44 -0.19 -6.81 -2.87
C GLY A 44 -0.96 -7.95 -2.24
N GLY A 45 -1.71 -7.68 -1.16
CA GLY A 45 -2.56 -8.67 -0.50
C GLY A 45 -3.73 -9.11 -1.36
N CYS A 46 -4.44 -8.18 -2.00
CA CYS A 46 -5.47 -8.53 -2.97
C CYS A 46 -4.92 -9.35 -4.14
N CYS A 47 -3.72 -9.01 -4.63
CA CYS A 47 -3.07 -9.76 -5.71
C CYS A 47 -2.70 -11.19 -5.28
N LEU A 48 -2.13 -11.37 -4.10
CA LEU A 48 -1.81 -12.70 -3.59
C LEU A 48 -3.08 -13.51 -3.30
N ALA A 49 -4.09 -12.90 -2.67
CA ALA A 49 -5.37 -13.55 -2.41
C ALA A 49 -6.03 -14.02 -3.70
N ALA A 50 -5.99 -13.19 -4.75
CA ALA A 50 -6.47 -13.60 -6.07
C ALA A 50 -5.65 -14.76 -6.61
N ALA A 51 -4.32 -14.71 -6.55
CA ALA A 51 -3.48 -15.82 -7.01
C ALA A 51 -3.81 -17.14 -6.30
N CYS A 52 -4.15 -17.12 -5.01
CA CYS A 52 -4.64 -18.30 -4.28
C CYS A 52 -5.93 -18.90 -4.88
N CYS A 53 -6.80 -18.08 -5.47
CA CYS A 53 -8.12 -18.50 -5.99
C CYS A 53 -8.08 -19.06 -7.42
N PHE A 54 -7.02 -18.78 -8.20
CA PHE A 54 -6.89 -19.26 -9.58
C PHE A 54 -5.89 -20.42 -9.65
N SER A 55 -6.33 -21.53 -10.23
CA SER A 55 -5.50 -22.74 -10.38
C SER A 55 -4.28 -22.50 -11.27
N GLY A 56 -3.20 -23.24 -10.99
CA GLY A 56 -1.96 -23.19 -11.76
C GLY A 56 -0.99 -22.08 -11.34
N THR A 57 -1.38 -21.19 -10.41
CA THR A 57 -0.44 -20.23 -9.82
C THR A 57 0.39 -20.89 -8.73
N VAL A 58 1.58 -20.35 -8.45
CA VAL A 58 2.41 -20.80 -7.30
C VAL A 58 1.63 -20.72 -5.98
N ALA A 59 0.84 -19.66 -5.79
CA ALA A 59 0.06 -19.46 -4.57
C ALA A 59 -1.04 -20.51 -4.42
N SER A 60 -1.75 -20.86 -5.50
CA SER A 60 -2.82 -21.87 -5.48
C SER A 60 -2.36 -23.26 -5.05
N HIS A 61 -1.08 -23.59 -5.26
CA HIS A 61 -0.50 -24.88 -4.84
C HIS A 61 -0.07 -24.90 -3.36
N ILE A 62 0.06 -23.73 -2.72
CA ILE A 62 0.52 -23.57 -1.35
C ILE A 62 -0.65 -23.24 -0.42
N TYR A 63 -1.64 -22.52 -0.95
CA TYR A 63 -2.81 -22.06 -0.24
C TYR A 63 -3.60 -23.22 0.37
N TYR A 64 -3.77 -23.17 1.69
CA TYR A 64 -4.38 -24.24 2.46
C TYR A 64 -5.83 -23.88 2.79
N SER A 65 -6.75 -24.10 1.85
CA SER A 65 -8.19 -23.92 2.09
C SER A 65 -9.04 -24.58 0.99
N ASP A 66 -10.09 -25.32 1.40
CA ASP A 66 -11.05 -25.97 0.50
C ASP A 66 -12.08 -24.97 -0.12
N ARG A 67 -11.91 -23.66 0.08
CA ARG A 67 -12.91 -22.62 -0.21
C ARG A 67 -12.70 -21.91 -1.55
N VAL A 68 -12.67 -22.66 -2.64
CA VAL A 68 -12.40 -22.12 -3.99
C VAL A 68 -13.68 -21.64 -4.73
N ASN A 69 -14.86 -21.71 -4.10
CA ASN A 69 -16.13 -21.40 -4.77
C ASN A 69 -16.56 -19.94 -4.62
N GLY A 70 -16.25 -19.12 -5.63
CA GLY A 70 -16.93 -17.87 -6.01
C GLY A 70 -16.70 -16.65 -5.12
N ASN A 71 -16.58 -16.83 -3.80
CA ASN A 71 -16.19 -15.81 -2.85
C ASN A 71 -15.23 -16.43 -1.80
N ALA A 72 -13.96 -16.05 -1.88
CA ALA A 72 -12.92 -16.50 -0.98
C ALA A 72 -12.52 -15.38 -0.02
N ILE A 73 -12.37 -15.72 1.26
CA ILE A 73 -11.67 -14.88 2.23
C ILE A 73 -10.34 -15.57 2.48
N VAL A 74 -9.24 -14.87 2.18
CA VAL A 74 -7.87 -15.34 2.31
C VAL A 74 -7.21 -14.58 3.47
N ARG A 75 -6.79 -15.32 4.50
CA ARG A 75 -6.06 -14.83 5.66
C ARG A 75 -4.57 -14.97 5.39
N ILE A 76 -3.89 -13.85 5.19
CA ILE A 76 -2.47 -13.81 4.83
C ILE A 76 -1.64 -13.46 6.07
N GLU A 77 -0.78 -14.37 6.47
CA GLU A 77 0.16 -14.16 7.57
C GLU A 77 1.40 -13.40 7.11
N HIS A 78 1.77 -12.37 7.84
CA HIS A 78 2.96 -11.55 7.63
C HIS A 78 3.67 -11.29 8.96
N LEU A 79 4.83 -10.61 8.95
CA LEU A 79 5.63 -10.40 10.17
C LEU A 79 4.87 -9.64 11.27
N SER A 80 3.90 -8.80 10.92
CA SER A 80 3.06 -8.05 11.87
C SER A 80 1.73 -8.73 12.25
N GLY A 81 1.50 -10.01 11.92
CA GLY A 81 0.24 -10.70 12.21
C GLY A 81 -0.50 -11.19 10.95
N ILE A 82 -1.83 -11.13 10.95
CA ILE A 82 -2.68 -11.66 9.88
C ILE A 82 -3.54 -10.53 9.31
N SER A 83 -3.63 -10.45 7.97
CA SER A 83 -4.54 -9.56 7.25
C SER A 83 -5.50 -10.36 6.38
N GLU A 84 -6.78 -9.98 6.37
CA GLU A 84 -7.81 -10.66 5.58
C GLU A 84 -8.08 -9.91 4.26
N PHE A 85 -8.28 -10.69 3.19
CA PHE A 85 -8.61 -10.18 1.86
C PHE A 85 -9.75 -11.01 1.29
N SER A 86 -10.78 -10.36 0.75
CA SER A 86 -11.91 -11.03 0.11
C SER A 86 -11.84 -10.88 -1.40
N ILE A 87 -11.98 -11.98 -2.11
CA ILE A 87 -11.96 -12.09 -3.57
C ILE A 87 -13.27 -12.73 -4.04
N THR A 88 -14.01 -12.01 -4.88
CA THR A 88 -15.17 -12.54 -5.61
C THR A 88 -14.80 -12.69 -7.07
N HIS A 89 -15.02 -13.87 -7.66
CA HIS A 89 -14.69 -14.16 -9.06
C HIS A 89 -15.77 -15.05 -9.71
N ASP A 90 -15.81 -15.06 -11.05
CA ASP A 90 -16.66 -15.98 -11.83
C ASP A 90 -15.93 -17.22 -12.37
N GLY A 91 -14.67 -17.39 -11.98
CA GLY A 91 -13.82 -18.52 -12.40
C GLY A 91 -12.78 -18.12 -13.44
N GLU A 92 -13.03 -17.06 -14.20
CA GLU A 92 -12.06 -16.51 -15.16
C GLU A 92 -11.59 -15.12 -14.75
N HIS A 93 -12.50 -14.31 -14.19
CA HIS A 93 -12.24 -12.91 -13.86
C HIS A 93 -12.56 -12.59 -12.40
N ILE A 94 -11.76 -11.69 -11.82
CA ILE A 94 -12.04 -11.10 -10.51
C ILE A 94 -13.14 -10.04 -10.69
N LYS A 95 -14.27 -10.22 -10.01
CA LYS A 95 -15.35 -9.22 -9.93
C LYS A 95 -15.08 -8.19 -8.84
N TYR A 96 -14.62 -8.64 -7.68
CA TYR A 96 -14.31 -7.78 -6.55
C TYR A 96 -13.07 -8.26 -5.81
N ALA A 97 -12.26 -7.32 -5.35
CA ALA A 97 -11.18 -7.54 -4.40
C ALA A 97 -11.27 -6.49 -3.30
N SER A 98 -11.31 -6.91 -2.04
CA SER A 98 -11.50 -6.00 -0.91
C SER A 98 -10.65 -6.40 0.28
N ALA A 99 -10.37 -5.41 1.14
CA ALA A 99 -9.68 -5.57 2.40
C ALA A 99 -10.32 -4.63 3.43
N PRO A 100 -10.66 -5.11 4.64
CA PRO A 100 -11.15 -4.25 5.71
C PRO A 100 -10.02 -3.29 6.13
N ARG A 101 -10.32 -1.99 6.18
CA ARG A 101 -9.37 -0.95 6.59
C ARG A 101 -10.09 0.06 7.46
N ASN A 102 -9.35 0.58 8.45
CA ASN A 102 -9.78 1.70 9.28
C ASN A 102 -9.03 2.96 8.84
N ALA A 103 -9.70 4.10 8.96
CA ALA A 103 -9.11 5.41 8.75
C ALA A 103 -9.53 6.32 9.91
N GLN A 104 -8.59 7.12 10.40
CA GLN A 104 -8.83 8.11 11.43
C GLN A 104 -8.22 9.44 10.97
N ILE A 105 -8.97 10.53 11.14
CA ILE A 105 -8.43 11.87 10.95
C ILE A 105 -7.50 12.16 12.13
N LEU A 106 -6.20 12.26 11.87
CA LEU A 106 -5.20 12.60 12.89
C LEU A 106 -4.98 14.10 13.03
N MET A 107 -5.08 14.84 11.92
CA MET A 107 -4.89 16.29 11.89
C MET A 107 -5.76 16.90 10.79
N LYS A 108 -6.31 18.08 11.05
CA LYS A 108 -7.02 18.91 10.09
C LYS A 108 -6.59 20.36 10.30
N GLY A 109 -6.03 20.99 9.28
CA GLY A 109 -5.57 22.37 9.37
C GLY A 109 -4.68 22.76 8.20
N GLU A 110 -3.91 23.82 8.42
CA GLU A 110 -2.92 24.37 7.48
C GLU A 110 -1.51 23.88 7.86
N PHE A 111 -0.61 23.72 6.89
CA PHE A 111 0.80 23.41 7.12
C PHE A 111 1.70 24.38 6.36
N PHE A 112 2.87 24.67 6.93
CA PHE A 112 3.84 25.59 6.32
C PHE A 112 4.76 24.86 5.35
N ILE A 113 5.01 25.47 4.19
CA ILE A 113 6.06 25.05 3.26
C ILE A 113 7.28 25.92 3.51
N TYR A 114 8.39 25.29 3.89
CA TYR A 114 9.66 25.97 4.05
C TYR A 114 10.48 25.86 2.77
N ASN A 115 11.15 26.94 2.38
CA ASN A 115 11.98 27.03 1.17
C ASN A 115 11.24 26.58 -0.12
N PRO A 116 10.09 27.20 -0.46
CA PRO A 116 9.39 26.88 -1.70
C PRO A 116 10.24 27.25 -2.92
N SER A 117 10.12 26.48 -4.01
CA SER A 117 10.74 26.85 -5.29
C SER A 117 10.09 28.11 -5.86
N ASP A 118 10.83 28.86 -6.69
CA ASP A 118 10.31 30.05 -7.37
C ASP A 118 9.03 29.75 -8.16
N GLU A 119 8.98 28.59 -8.83
CA GLU A 119 7.80 28.13 -9.55
C GLU A 119 6.57 27.99 -8.63
N LEU A 120 6.76 27.46 -7.42
CA LEU A 120 5.68 27.30 -6.45
C LEU A 120 5.22 28.65 -5.90
N ILE A 121 6.15 29.58 -5.64
CA ILE A 121 5.85 30.96 -5.22
C ILE A 121 5.03 31.69 -6.30
N LEU A 122 5.40 31.53 -7.57
CA LEU A 122 4.77 32.19 -8.71
C LEU A 122 3.41 31.58 -9.10
N SER A 123 3.13 30.34 -8.70
CA SER A 123 1.92 29.59 -9.07
C SER A 123 0.61 30.17 -8.49
N GLN A 124 0.67 31.13 -7.56
CA GLN A 124 -0.47 31.67 -6.79
C GLN A 124 -1.30 30.60 -6.03
N ALA A 125 -0.84 29.35 -5.98
CA ALA A 125 -1.51 28.25 -5.28
C ALA A 125 -1.42 28.37 -3.75
N ILE A 126 -0.60 29.29 -3.26
CA ILE A 126 -0.41 29.59 -1.84
C ILE A 126 -0.76 31.07 -1.64
N PRO A 127 -1.68 31.43 -0.72
CA PRO A 127 -1.87 32.82 -0.32
C PRO A 127 -0.54 33.38 0.20
N LEU A 128 0.04 34.35 -0.52
CA LEU A 128 1.35 34.94 -0.21
C LEU A 128 1.34 35.88 1.00
N ASP A 129 0.17 36.19 1.58
CA ASP A 129 0.13 36.97 2.81
C ASP A 129 0.34 36.10 4.05
N ILE A 130 1.59 35.70 4.22
CA ILE A 130 2.09 35.10 5.46
C ILE A 130 2.61 36.18 6.41
N SER A 131 2.73 37.44 5.95
CA SER A 131 3.36 38.53 6.71
C SER A 131 2.54 39.01 7.92
N SER A 132 1.23 38.73 7.89
CA SER A 132 0.28 39.12 8.93
C SER A 132 -0.11 37.96 9.87
N ASP A 133 0.37 36.73 9.64
CA ASP A 133 0.01 35.55 10.44
C ASP A 133 0.81 35.48 11.75
N PRO A 134 0.19 35.70 12.92
CA PRO A 134 0.87 35.68 14.22
C PRO A 134 1.35 34.28 14.63
N ARG A 135 1.00 33.22 13.87
CA ARG A 135 1.44 31.84 14.11
C ARG A 135 2.81 31.53 13.50
N LEU A 136 3.36 32.42 12.68
CA LEU A 136 4.69 32.21 12.13
C LEU A 136 5.78 32.37 13.21
N PRO A 137 6.79 31.48 13.22
CA PRO A 137 7.98 31.73 14.01
C PRO A 137 8.64 33.04 13.55
N ILE A 138 9.06 33.86 14.52
CA ILE A 138 9.65 35.22 14.39
C ILE A 138 10.84 35.26 13.39
N TRP A 139 11.36 34.10 13.02
CA TRP A 139 12.50 33.88 12.13
C TRP A 139 12.20 34.07 10.62
N SER A 140 10.95 34.29 10.21
CA SER A 140 10.62 34.50 8.77
C SER A 140 11.05 35.85 8.21
N ALA A 141 11.45 36.82 9.04
CA ALA A 141 11.68 38.17 8.55
C ALA A 141 13.05 38.43 7.93
N ARG A 142 14.18 37.81 8.37
CA ARG A 142 15.51 38.11 7.81
C ARG A 142 16.54 37.00 8.02
N GLY A 143 16.97 36.37 6.93
CA GLY A 143 18.40 36.14 6.68
C GLY A 143 18.95 34.71 6.83
N ARG A 144 19.50 34.23 5.71
CA ARG A 144 20.68 33.36 5.54
C ARG A 144 20.69 32.00 6.26
N TRP A 145 20.54 30.95 5.46
CA TRP A 145 21.57 29.93 5.27
C TRP A 145 21.85 29.81 3.78
#